data_AF-A0A848D1J4-F1
#
_entry.id   AF-A0A848D1J4-F1
#
_cell.length_a   1.000
_cell.length_b   1.000
_cell.length_c   1.000
_cell.angle_alpha   90.00
_cell.angle_beta   90.00
_cell.angle_gamma   90.00
#
_symmetry.space_group_name_H-M   'P 1'
#
loop_
_entity.id
_entity.type
_entity.pdbx_description
1 polymer ?
#
loop_
_entity_poly.entity_id
_entity_poly.type
_entity_poly.pdbx_seq_one_letter_code
_entity_poly.pdbx_strand_id
1 'polypeptide(L)'
;MLVQKDLDSLLDLFYDGVIITDRDGKIVKVNKAYQRLAGKTAEELIGTDIRSTVGIKIHCNESSTFRVLKEKRPITIMQRVMFENGT
;
A
#
# COMPACT_ATOMS: atom_id res chain seq x y z
N MET A 1 13.96 -18.61 -4.82
CA MET A 1 12.99 -18.21 -5.86
C MET A 1 11.57 -18.74 -5.60
N LEU A 2 11.37 -19.93 -5.00
CA LEU A 2 10.04 -20.47 -4.68
C LEU A 2 9.27 -19.64 -3.63
N VAL A 3 9.91 -19.32 -2.50
CA VAL A 3 9.28 -18.64 -1.36
C VAL A 3 8.66 -17.27 -1.72
N GLN A 4 9.29 -16.52 -2.63
CA GLN A 4 8.82 -15.18 -2.98
C GLN A 4 7.60 -15.21 -3.91
N LYS A 5 7.57 -16.17 -4.86
CA LYS A 5 6.43 -16.41 -5.74
C LYS A 5 5.18 -16.86 -4.96
N ASP A 6 5.40 -17.63 -3.90
CA ASP A 6 4.32 -18.08 -3.02
C ASP A 6 3.74 -16.89 -2.25
N LEU A 7 4.59 -15.99 -1.74
CA LEU A 7 4.14 -14.79 -1.04
C LEU A 7 3.37 -13.82 -1.96
N ASP A 8 3.81 -13.64 -3.21
CA ASP A 8 3.07 -12.85 -4.22
C ASP A 8 1.66 -13.39 -4.42
N SER A 9 1.57 -14.70 -4.65
CA SER A 9 0.31 -15.39 -4.93
C SER A 9 -0.63 -15.30 -3.72
N LEU A 10 -0.11 -15.47 -2.51
CA LEU A 10 -0.89 -15.37 -1.27
C LEU A 10 -1.45 -13.96 -1.05
N LEU A 11 -0.64 -12.92 -1.26
CA LEU A 11 -1.11 -11.54 -1.10
C LEU A 11 -2.17 -11.17 -2.15
N ASP A 12 -2.09 -11.75 -3.34
CA ASP A 12 -3.07 -11.56 -4.42
C ASP A 12 -4.42 -12.24 -4.17
N LEU A 13 -4.48 -13.22 -3.25
CA LEU A 13 -5.75 -13.83 -2.82
C LEU A 13 -6.57 -12.90 -1.92
N PHE A 14 -5.94 -11.91 -1.28
CA PHE A 14 -6.67 -10.95 -0.46
C PHE A 14 -7.46 -9.97 -1.33
N TYR A 15 -8.73 -9.76 -0.94
CA TYR A 15 -9.59 -8.78 -1.58
C TYR A 15 -9.14 -7.34 -1.26
N ASP A 16 -8.64 -7.14 -0.05
CA ASP A 16 -8.14 -5.85 0.43
C ASP A 16 -6.78 -5.51 -0.18
N GLY A 17 -6.56 -4.21 -0.39
CA GLY A 17 -5.28 -3.69 -0.83
C GLY A 17 -4.20 -3.91 0.23
N VAL A 18 -3.12 -4.59 -0.15
CA VAL A 18 -1.95 -4.78 0.71
C VAL A 18 -0.77 -3.99 0.15
N ILE A 19 -0.14 -3.22 1.03
CA ILE A 19 1.13 -2.53 0.81
C ILE A 19 2.15 -2.99 1.84
N ILE A 20 3.39 -3.12 1.40
CA ILE A 20 4.56 -3.30 2.26
C ILE A 20 5.57 -2.21 1.91
N THR A 21 6.10 -1.56 2.93
CA THR A 21 7.17 -0.57 2.80
C THR A 21 8.42 -1.02 3.54
N ASP A 22 9.56 -0.43 3.18
CA ASP A 22 10.74 -0.45 4.04
C ASP A 22 10.59 0.50 5.24
N ARG A 23 11.66 0.62 6.02
CA ARG A 23 11.75 1.48 7.21
C ARG A 23 11.67 2.98 6.91
N ASP A 24 11.94 3.38 5.68
CA ASP A 24 11.97 4.78 5.25
C ASP A 24 10.65 5.17 4.55
N GLY A 25 9.71 4.23 4.44
CA GLY A 25 8.40 4.41 3.81
C GLY A 25 8.42 4.20 2.30
N LYS A 26 9.49 3.64 1.73
CA LYS A 26 9.53 3.27 0.32
C LYS A 26 8.75 1.99 0.10
N ILE A 27 7.85 2.00 -0.88
CA ILE A 27 7.05 0.83 -1.23
C ILE A 27 7.96 -0.24 -1.79
N VAL A 28 7.93 -1.44 -1.19
CA VAL A 28 8.69 -2.60 -1.66
C VAL A 28 7.77 -3.67 -2.27
N LYS A 29 6.47 -3.63 -1.97
CA LYS A 29 5.50 -4.58 -2.48
C LYS A 29 4.08 -4.03 -2.44
N VAL A 30 3.31 -4.39 -3.46
CA VAL A 30 1.86 -4.15 -3.53
C VAL A 30 1.19 -5.40 -4.10
N ASN A 31 -0.01 -5.73 -3.64
CA ASN A 31 -0.81 -6.79 -4.27
C ASN A 31 -1.67 -6.22 -5.43
N LYS A 32 -2.31 -7.10 -6.20
CA LYS A 32 -3.21 -6.68 -7.28
C LYS A 32 -4.41 -5.86 -6.79
N ALA A 33 -4.92 -6.14 -5.59
CA ALA A 33 -6.02 -5.35 -5.03
C ALA A 33 -5.62 -3.89 -4.83
N TYR A 34 -4.44 -3.63 -4.28
CA TYR A 34 -3.96 -2.28 -4.09
C TYR A 34 -3.70 -1.57 -5.42
N GLN A 35 -3.13 -2.26 -6.41
CA GLN A 35 -2.94 -1.69 -7.76
C GLN A 35 -4.26 -1.21 -8.37
N ARG A 36 -5.34 -1.99 -8.24
CA ARG A 36 -6.69 -1.60 -8.69
C ARG A 36 -7.20 -0.37 -7.95
N LEU A 37 -7.05 -0.33 -6.63
CA LEU A 37 -7.47 0.81 -5.81
C LEU A 37 -6.69 2.07 -6.18
N ALA A 38 -5.36 1.98 -6.25
CA ALA A 38 -4.48 3.09 -6.57
C ALA A 38 -4.55 3.55 -8.02
N GLY A 39 -5.04 2.69 -8.93
CA GLY A 39 -5.06 2.95 -10.37
C GLY A 39 -3.66 2.97 -11.00
N LYS A 40 -2.69 2.27 -10.40
CA LYS A 40 -1.29 2.20 -10.83
C LYS A 40 -0.77 0.77 -10.74
N THR A 41 0.21 0.44 -11.58
CA THR A 41 0.86 -0.87 -11.55
C THR A 41 1.90 -0.97 -10.42
N ALA A 42 2.34 -2.20 -10.11
CA ALA A 42 3.40 -2.42 -9.14
C ALA A 42 4.71 -1.71 -9.55
N GLU A 43 5.04 -1.72 -10.85
CA GLU A 43 6.24 -1.09 -11.40
C GLU A 43 6.25 0.44 -11.19
N GLU A 44 5.08 1.06 -11.25
CA GLU A 44 4.93 2.51 -11.01
C GLU A 44 4.96 2.87 -9.52
N LEU A 45 4.64 1.92 -8.64
CA LEU A 45 4.51 2.13 -7.20
C LEU A 45 5.78 1.76 -6.43
N ILE A 46 6.46 0.68 -6.81
CA ILE A 46 7.66 0.20 -6.09
C ILE A 46 8.78 1.25 -6.15
N GLY A 47 9.44 1.49 -5.02
CA GLY A 47 10.49 2.50 -4.86
C GLY A 47 9.97 3.93 -4.65
N THR A 48 8.67 4.16 -4.84
CA THR A 48 8.05 5.45 -4.50
C THR A 48 7.83 5.56 -2.99
N ASP A 49 7.72 6.79 -2.51
CA ASP A 49 7.40 7.05 -1.10
C ASP A 49 5.89 6.87 -0.86
N ILE A 50 5.51 6.15 0.19
CA ILE A 50 4.10 5.93 0.57
C ILE A 50 3.33 7.22 0.87
N ARG A 51 4.04 8.31 1.17
CA ARG A 51 3.45 9.64 1.39
C ARG A 51 3.22 10.40 0.08
N SER A 52 3.71 9.88 -1.05
CA SER A 52 3.49 10.48 -2.36
C SER A 52 2.05 10.32 -2.78
N THR A 53 1.41 11.44 -3.13
CA THR A 53 0.02 11.47 -3.64
C THR A 53 -0.04 11.66 -5.15
N VAL A 54 1.10 11.67 -5.85
CA VAL A 54 1.15 12.04 -7.27
C VAL A 54 0.51 10.96 -8.13
N GLY A 55 -0.68 11.26 -8.67
CA GLY A 55 -1.39 10.45 -9.67
C GLY A 55 -1.97 9.14 -9.15
N ILE A 56 -2.11 8.97 -7.83
CA ILE A 56 -2.81 7.83 -7.24
C ILE A 56 -4.28 8.18 -7.00
N LYS A 57 -5.18 7.27 -7.33
CA LYS A 57 -6.63 7.51 -7.24
C LYS A 57 -7.20 7.43 -5.83
N ILE A 58 -6.37 7.11 -4.83
CA ILE A 58 -6.78 6.92 -3.43
C ILE A 58 -6.04 7.89 -2.51
N HIS A 59 -6.80 8.48 -1.60
CA HIS A 59 -6.28 9.32 -0.53
C HIS A 59 -6.77 8.77 0.80
N CYS A 60 -5.90 8.79 1.81
CA CYS A 60 -6.25 8.39 3.17
C CYS A 60 -6.15 9.58 4.12
N ASN A 61 -7.07 9.65 5.08
CA ASN A 61 -7.05 10.67 6.13
C ASN A 61 -5.85 10.52 7.08
N GLU A 62 -5.41 9.28 7.31
CA GLU A 62 -4.18 8.95 8.02
C GLU A 62 -3.52 7.71 7.41
N SER A 63 -2.21 7.56 7.60
CA SER A 63 -1.42 6.41 7.13
C SER A 63 -1.02 5.51 8.30
N SER A 64 -1.41 4.23 8.24
CA SER A 64 -1.01 3.20 9.20
C SER A 64 0.50 3.01 9.23
N THR A 65 1.13 2.95 8.05
CA THR A 65 2.58 2.90 7.87
C THR A 65 3.27 4.05 8.59
N PHE A 66 2.79 5.29 8.38
CA PHE A 66 3.41 6.46 9.02
C PHE A 66 3.32 6.40 10.55
N ARG A 67 2.20 5.93 11.09
CA ARG A 67 2.04 5.75 12.53
C ARG A 67 3.00 4.71 13.09
N VAL A 68 3.19 3.58 12.41
CA VAL A 68 4.16 2.55 12.81
C VAL A 68 5.58 3.10 12.80
N LEU A 69 5.96 3.86 11.76
CA LEU A 69 7.29 4.48 11.67
C LEU A 69 7.54 5.50 12.81
N LYS A 70 6.52 6.27 13.19
CA LYS A 70 6.61 7.26 14.26
C LYS A 70 6.60 6.65 15.65
N GLU A 71 5.66 5.74 15.92
CA GLU A 71 5.42 5.16 17.25
C GLU A 71 6.30 3.95 17.54
N LYS A 72 6.96 3.38 16.52
CA LYS A 72 7.84 2.19 16.61
C LYS A 72 7.19 0.98 17.27
N ARG A 73 5.88 0.81 17.06
CA ARG A 73 5.09 -0.32 17.55
C ARG A 73 4.04 -0.74 16.52
N PRO A 74 3.56 -2.00 16.54
CA PRO A 74 2.45 -2.42 15.71
C PRO A 74 1.18 -1.61 16.02
N ILE A 75 0.50 -1.15 14.98
CA ILE A 75 -0.72 -0.33 15.08
C ILE A 75 -1.73 -0.84 14.07
N THR A 76 -2.96 -1.00 14.52
CA THR A 76 -4.13 -1.25 13.69
C THR A 76 -5.05 -0.04 13.81
N ILE A 77 -5.42 0.54 12.68
CA ILE A 77 -6.27 1.72 12.58
C ILE A 77 -7.29 1.52 11.47
N MET A 78 -8.43 2.19 11.60
CA MET A 78 -9.40 2.30 10.53
C MET A 78 -9.07 3.54 9.70
N GLN A 79 -8.51 3.32 8.51
CA GLN A 79 -8.23 4.40 7.56
C GLN A 79 -9.47 4.70 6.73
N ARG A 80 -9.82 5.97 6.59
CA ARG A 80 -10.86 6.40 5.65
C ARG A 80 -10.21 6.70 4.31
N VAL A 81 -10.56 5.91 3.30
CA VAL A 81 -10.07 6.08 1.93
C VAL A 81 -11.08 6.88 1.12
N MET A 82 -10.59 7.87 0.37
CA MET A 82 -11.34 8.69 -0.57
C MET A 82 -10.80 8.44 -1.97
N PHE A 83 -11.67 8.30 -2.95
CA PHE A 83 -11.30 8.08 -4.34
C PHE A 83 -11.36 9.40 -5.13
N GLU A 84 -10.44 9.59 -6.09
CA GLU A 84 -10.32 10.84 -6.88
C GLU A 84 -11.54 11.15 -7.77
N ASN A 85 -12.51 10.25 -7.87
CA ASN A 85 -13.86 10.57 -8.32
C ASN A 85 -14.83 10.09 -7.24
N GLY A 86 -15.46 11.06 -6.55
CA GLY A 86 -16.45 10.78 -5.53
C GLY A 86 -17.66 10.06 -6.14
N THR A 87 -18.13 9.03 -5.43
CA THR A 87 -19.26 8.13 -5.78
C THR A 87 -19.00 7.11 -6.88
#